data_AF-A0AAW1I4D0-F1
#
_entry.id   AF-A0AAW1I4D0-F1
#
_cell.length_a   1.000
_cell.length_b   1.000
_cell.length_c   1.000
_cell.angle_alpha   90.00
_cell.angle_beta   90.00
_cell.angle_gamma   90.00
#
_symmetry.space_group_name_H-M   'P 1'
#
loop_
_entity.id
_entity.type
_entity.pdbx_description
1 polymer ?
#
loop_
_entity_poly.entity_id
_entity_poly.type
_entity_poly.pdbx_seq_one_letter_code
_entity_poly.pdbx_strand_id
1 'polypeptide(L)'
;MENLGYENELKSLRKLVVRLAGEIDYKNHLLMEKVEEIAKKDKLLDEKSELVTELKEEKEQLLHETHTVMNTLKQKQENLDESSRAIERLLNETSESLNLLKSEKQKLLNDKDAEICTLMVQIAEKETLISTLMVQNAEKETLIHEISAAIRNLLADKDQWLEAYLKESLNFEKMKQENEKLLLDLESNKKDLEILKNEQSKTVQKIETTVSSVQFEDELNCALVIAELWNNRHLEELRAQVDELRKEVEEKTEALQNSEMDNRTLMIKELRSNQELHVARRAAIESIEAMQSSRANIRIKRIGEVDQKPFRDACSKRFHSGNWDAEFGDWEEKSAELCSFWQNNISDPRWQPFKHEHVNSKLTEVIDENDETLKKLREEWGEGAYEAVVEAVLGVNEYNASGRYPISEVWNFKENRRATLREVIQYVIKQWRICKKKLGS
;
A
#
# COMPACT_ATOMS: atom_id res chain seq x y z
N MET A 1 86.07 145.23 -74.93
CA MET A 1 86.68 144.63 -73.72
C MET A 1 85.89 143.39 -73.37
N GLU A 2 86.15 142.28 -74.07
CA GLU A 2 85.15 141.24 -74.36
C GLU A 2 85.67 139.80 -74.14
N ASN A 3 86.63 139.54 -73.22
CA ASN A 3 87.22 138.19 -73.14
C ASN A 3 87.61 137.67 -71.74
N LEU A 4 87.13 138.27 -70.64
CA LEU A 4 87.44 137.80 -69.26
C LEU A 4 86.24 137.24 -68.46
N GLY A 5 84.99 137.40 -68.94
CA GLY A 5 83.79 136.89 -68.26
C GLY A 5 83.51 135.41 -68.53
N TYR A 6 83.66 134.99 -69.79
CA TYR A 6 83.37 133.64 -70.25
C TYR A 6 84.26 132.58 -69.61
N GLU A 7 85.54 132.89 -69.33
CA GLU A 7 86.49 131.92 -68.79
C GLU A 7 86.19 131.56 -67.32
N ASN A 8 85.65 132.51 -66.54
CA ASN A 8 85.25 132.28 -65.15
C ASN A 8 83.95 131.46 -65.04
N GLU A 9 82.98 131.70 -65.91
CA GLU A 9 81.76 130.90 -66.00
C GLU A 9 82.05 129.47 -66.44
N LEU A 10 82.94 129.28 -67.42
CA LEU A 10 83.38 127.95 -67.89
C LEU A 10 84.12 127.18 -66.79
N LYS A 11 84.91 127.86 -65.95
CA LYS A 11 85.60 127.26 -64.80
C LYS A 11 84.62 126.87 -63.69
N SER A 12 83.56 127.66 -63.48
CA SER A 12 82.49 127.37 -62.53
C SER A 12 81.61 126.19 -62.99
N LEU A 13 81.24 126.17 -64.28
CA LEU A 13 80.53 125.06 -64.92
C LEU A 13 81.36 123.77 -64.88
N ARG A 14 82.66 123.81 -65.18
CA ARG A 14 83.54 122.63 -65.05
C ARG A 14 83.60 122.12 -63.61
N LYS A 15 83.68 123.01 -62.61
CA LYS A 15 83.64 122.62 -61.19
C LYS A 15 82.29 122.01 -60.79
N LEU A 16 81.19 122.52 -61.34
CA LEU A 16 79.85 121.98 -61.12
C LEU A 16 79.71 120.60 -61.76
N VAL A 17 80.17 120.43 -63.01
CA VAL A 17 80.16 119.14 -63.73
C VAL A 17 80.99 118.09 -63.00
N VAL A 18 82.19 118.43 -62.52
CA VAL A 18 83.02 117.50 -61.73
C VAL A 18 82.34 117.12 -60.41
N ARG A 19 81.68 118.08 -59.74
CA ARG A 19 80.96 117.84 -58.49
C ARG A 19 79.73 116.95 -58.70
N LEU A 20 78.97 117.21 -59.76
CA LEU A 20 77.81 116.41 -60.16
C LEU A 20 78.23 115.01 -60.62
N ALA A 21 79.34 114.88 -61.36
CA ALA A 21 79.90 113.58 -61.73
C ALA A 21 80.30 112.76 -60.49
N GLY A 22 81.00 113.37 -59.53
CA GLY A 22 81.33 112.70 -58.27
C GLY A 22 80.11 112.33 -57.43
N GLU A 23 79.05 113.16 -57.44
CA GLU A 23 77.80 112.84 -56.75
C GLU A 23 77.01 111.72 -57.47
N ILE A 24 77.04 111.68 -58.80
CA ILE A 24 76.48 110.59 -59.62
C ILE A 24 77.24 109.30 -59.34
N ASP A 25 78.57 109.32 -59.35
CA ASP A 25 79.38 108.12 -59.07
C ASP A 25 79.15 107.60 -57.65
N TYR A 26 79.06 108.49 -56.66
CA TYR A 26 78.72 108.12 -55.28
C TYR A 26 77.32 107.50 -55.19
N LYS A 27 76.30 108.12 -55.82
CA LYS A 27 74.93 107.59 -55.85
C LYS A 27 74.84 106.27 -56.62
N ASN A 28 75.60 106.11 -57.70
CA ASN A 28 75.67 104.87 -58.47
C ASN A 28 76.33 103.74 -57.67
N HIS A 29 77.41 104.04 -56.93
CA HIS A 29 78.02 103.07 -56.01
C HIS A 29 77.03 102.66 -54.91
N LEU A 30 76.34 103.63 -54.29
CA LEU A 30 75.33 103.35 -53.26
C LEU A 30 74.15 102.55 -53.83
N LEU A 31 73.73 102.85 -55.07
CA LEU A 31 72.71 102.10 -55.78
C LEU A 31 73.16 100.65 -56.02
N MET A 32 74.39 100.43 -56.46
CA MET A 32 74.92 99.08 -56.66
C MET A 32 74.96 98.27 -55.36
N GLU A 33 75.40 98.89 -54.26
CA GLU A 33 75.41 98.26 -52.94
C GLU A 33 74.00 97.87 -52.51
N LYS A 34 73.00 98.74 -52.77
CA LYS A 34 71.59 98.43 -52.51
C LYS A 34 71.03 97.34 -53.42
N VAL A 35 71.41 97.31 -54.70
CA VAL A 35 71.03 96.25 -55.65
C VAL A 35 71.63 94.90 -55.22
N GLU A 36 72.88 94.86 -54.79
CA GLU A 36 73.49 93.66 -54.20
C GLU A 36 72.80 93.22 -52.92
N GLU A 37 72.42 94.16 -52.05
CA GLU A 37 71.65 93.86 -50.85
C GLU A 37 70.27 93.26 -51.19
N ILE A 38 69.60 93.77 -52.22
CA ILE A 38 68.33 93.24 -52.73
C ILE A 38 68.54 91.85 -53.32
N ALA A 39 69.53 91.64 -54.18
CA ALA A 39 69.82 90.33 -54.78
C ALA A 39 70.12 89.26 -53.72
N LYS A 40 70.84 89.62 -52.65
CA LYS A 40 71.07 88.73 -51.50
C LYS A 40 69.77 88.39 -50.76
N LYS A 41 68.86 89.36 -50.60
CA LYS A 41 67.55 89.14 -49.97
C LYS A 41 66.62 88.29 -50.84
N ASP A 42 66.63 88.48 -52.15
CA ASP A 42 65.84 87.68 -53.09
C ASP A 42 66.29 86.22 -53.07
N LYS A 43 67.61 85.97 -53.09
CA LYS A 43 68.13 84.60 -52.95
C LYS A 43 67.70 83.95 -51.62
N LEU A 44 67.77 84.69 -50.51
CA LEU A 44 67.29 84.21 -49.22
C LEU A 44 65.76 83.98 -49.19
N LEU A 45 65.00 84.74 -49.97
CA LEU A 45 63.55 84.56 -50.10
C LEU A 45 63.22 83.28 -50.86
N ASP A 46 63.95 82.98 -51.93
CA ASP A 46 63.80 81.74 -52.70
C ASP A 46 64.14 80.52 -51.83
N GLU A 47 65.29 80.54 -51.14
CA GLU A 47 65.70 79.48 -50.21
C GLU A 47 64.65 79.25 -49.11
N LYS A 48 64.09 80.32 -48.55
CA LYS A 48 63.01 80.22 -47.56
C LYS A 48 61.70 79.70 -48.16
N SER A 49 61.40 80.05 -49.40
CA SER A 49 60.18 79.61 -50.08
C SER A 49 60.23 78.10 -50.34
N GLU A 50 61.39 77.58 -50.74
CA GLU A 50 61.64 76.15 -50.92
C GLU A 50 61.52 75.38 -49.59
N LEU A 51 62.14 75.89 -48.52
CA LEU A 51 61.97 75.30 -47.17
C LEU A 51 60.50 75.31 -46.71
N VAL A 52 59.74 76.36 -47.04
CA VAL A 52 58.30 76.42 -46.70
C VAL A 52 57.49 75.40 -47.50
N THR A 53 57.87 75.10 -48.74
CA THR A 53 57.20 74.04 -49.52
C THR A 53 57.51 72.65 -48.96
N GLU A 54 58.77 72.35 -48.64
CA GLU A 54 59.16 71.07 -48.05
C GLU A 54 58.46 70.84 -46.70
N LEU A 55 58.44 71.86 -45.82
CA LEU A 55 57.75 71.77 -44.53
C LEU A 55 56.23 71.58 -44.69
N LYS A 56 55.61 72.10 -45.76
CA LYS A 56 54.20 71.86 -46.03
C LYS A 56 53.94 70.41 -46.45
N GLU A 57 54.79 69.86 -47.31
CA GLU A 57 54.68 68.48 -47.76
C GLU A 57 54.89 67.50 -46.60
N GLU A 58 55.92 67.71 -45.78
CA GLU A 58 56.17 66.90 -44.58
C GLU A 58 55.00 66.98 -43.59
N LYS A 59 54.44 68.19 -43.39
CA LYS A 59 53.25 68.37 -42.55
C LYS A 59 52.05 67.59 -43.08
N GLU A 60 51.77 67.63 -44.39
CA GLU A 60 50.64 66.90 -44.98
C GLU A 60 50.85 65.38 -44.90
N GLN A 61 52.08 64.90 -45.09
CA GLN A 61 52.42 63.49 -44.91
C GLN A 61 52.18 63.04 -43.46
N LEU A 62 52.70 63.78 -42.47
CA LEU A 62 52.49 63.49 -41.05
C LEU A 62 51.00 63.53 -40.68
N LEU A 63 50.23 64.44 -41.28
CA LEU A 63 48.79 64.54 -41.05
C LEU A 63 48.06 63.30 -41.62
N HIS A 64 48.44 62.82 -42.80
CA HIS A 64 47.91 61.60 -43.39
C HIS A 64 48.25 60.35 -42.57
N GLU A 65 49.50 60.23 -42.11
CA GLU A 65 49.94 59.13 -41.24
C GLU A 65 49.17 59.15 -39.90
N THR A 66 49.04 60.33 -39.29
CA THR A 66 48.25 60.51 -38.06
C THR A 66 46.79 60.11 -38.26
N HIS A 67 46.18 60.50 -39.37
CA HIS A 67 44.79 60.14 -39.68
C HIS A 67 44.62 58.63 -39.88
N THR A 68 45.58 57.97 -40.53
CA THR A 68 45.59 56.52 -40.73
C THR A 68 45.73 55.76 -39.40
N VAL A 69 46.63 56.21 -38.53
CA VAL A 69 46.77 55.66 -37.17
C VAL A 69 45.50 55.89 -36.35
N MET A 70 44.89 57.07 -36.42
CA MET A 70 43.64 57.37 -35.72
C MET A 70 42.50 56.45 -36.16
N ASN A 71 42.36 56.22 -37.47
CA ASN A 71 41.31 55.33 -38.00
C ASN A 71 41.53 53.88 -37.57
N THR A 72 42.77 53.38 -37.61
CA THR A 72 43.09 52.02 -37.15
C THR A 72 42.91 51.85 -35.64
N LEU A 73 43.24 52.87 -34.83
CA LEU A 73 42.94 52.87 -33.38
C LEU A 73 41.43 52.87 -33.12
N LYS A 74 40.66 53.67 -33.85
CA LYS A 74 39.21 53.73 -33.73
C LYS A 74 38.58 52.36 -34.03
N GLN A 75 39.00 51.70 -35.12
CA GLN A 75 38.50 50.37 -35.46
C GLN A 75 38.89 49.33 -34.39
N LYS A 76 40.11 49.39 -33.85
CA LYS A 76 40.52 48.50 -32.74
C LYS A 76 39.70 48.73 -31.48
N GLN A 77 39.36 49.98 -31.17
CA GLN A 77 38.50 50.32 -30.04
C GLN A 77 37.08 49.75 -30.24
N GLU A 78 36.48 49.93 -31.42
CA GLU A 78 35.16 49.38 -31.74
C GLU A 78 35.14 47.85 -31.61
N ASN A 79 36.16 47.16 -32.12
CA ASN A 79 36.30 45.70 -31.97
C ASN A 79 36.45 45.28 -30.50
N LEU A 80 37.18 46.05 -29.69
CA LEU A 80 37.35 45.77 -28.26
C LEU A 80 36.03 45.97 -27.48
N ASP A 81 35.27 47.00 -27.83
CA ASP A 81 33.96 47.30 -27.23
C ASP A 81 32.92 46.23 -27.62
N GLU A 82 32.97 45.71 -28.85
CA GLU A 82 32.16 44.57 -29.29
C GLU A 82 32.52 43.29 -28.53
N SER A 83 33.81 43.00 -28.38
CA SER A 83 34.29 41.85 -27.62
C SER A 83 33.86 41.92 -26.15
N SER A 84 33.99 43.10 -25.52
CA SER A 84 33.55 43.33 -24.14
C SER A 84 32.05 43.09 -23.98
N ARG A 85 31.23 43.62 -24.90
CA ARG A 85 29.77 43.39 -24.92
C ARG A 85 29.40 41.92 -25.17
N ALA A 86 30.21 41.17 -25.90
CA ALA A 86 29.99 39.73 -26.08
C ALA A 86 30.30 38.95 -24.79
N ILE A 87 31.40 39.29 -24.11
CA ILE A 87 31.79 38.69 -22.83
C ILE A 87 30.73 38.96 -21.76
N GLU A 88 30.23 40.19 -21.64
CA GLU A 88 29.17 40.54 -20.67
C GLU A 88 27.88 39.76 -20.91
N ARG A 89 27.48 39.59 -22.19
CA ARG A 89 26.31 38.76 -22.54
C ARG A 89 26.48 37.32 -22.12
N LEU A 90 27.62 36.70 -22.47
CA LEU A 90 27.92 35.32 -22.09
C LEU A 90 27.99 35.16 -20.57
N LEU A 91 28.55 36.13 -19.85
CA LEU A 91 28.60 36.14 -18.38
C LEU A 91 27.19 36.16 -17.76
N ASN A 92 26.29 36.99 -18.29
CA ASN A 92 24.90 37.05 -17.82
C ASN A 92 24.14 35.75 -18.11
N GLU A 93 24.23 35.24 -19.33
CA GLU A 93 23.59 33.96 -19.72
C GLU A 93 24.07 32.79 -18.86
N THR A 94 25.37 32.72 -18.56
CA THR A 94 25.93 31.69 -17.67
C THR A 94 25.51 31.89 -16.21
N SER A 95 25.42 33.13 -15.72
CA SER A 95 24.91 33.44 -14.38
C SER A 95 23.44 33.02 -14.21
N GLU A 96 22.59 33.33 -15.20
CA GLU A 96 21.18 32.92 -15.21
C GLU A 96 21.02 31.40 -15.22
N SER A 97 21.77 30.72 -16.09
CA SER A 97 21.78 29.25 -16.17
C SER A 97 22.22 28.61 -14.85
N LEU A 98 23.25 29.17 -14.20
CA LEU A 98 23.72 28.69 -12.91
C LEU A 98 22.68 28.87 -11.80
N ASN A 99 21.99 30.01 -11.78
CA ASN A 99 20.93 30.28 -10.81
C ASN A 99 19.74 29.34 -11.00
N LEU A 100 19.35 29.08 -12.26
CA LEU A 100 18.31 28.11 -12.58
C LEU A 100 18.69 26.72 -12.08
N LEU A 101 19.88 26.23 -12.42
CA LEU A 101 20.38 24.92 -11.98
C LEU A 101 20.43 24.82 -10.44
N LYS A 102 20.83 25.90 -9.76
CA LYS A 102 20.85 25.95 -8.29
C LYS A 102 19.43 25.84 -7.72
N SER A 103 18.45 26.50 -8.34
CA SER A 103 17.05 26.42 -7.92
C SER A 103 16.45 25.03 -8.14
N GLU A 104 16.74 24.39 -9.27
CA GLU A 104 16.30 23.03 -9.58
C GLU A 104 16.92 22.01 -8.62
N LYS A 105 18.23 22.14 -8.35
CA LYS A 105 18.93 21.32 -7.36
C LYS A 105 18.30 21.45 -5.97
N GLN A 106 17.92 22.67 -5.56
CA GLN A 106 17.28 22.89 -4.25
C GLN A 106 15.89 22.25 -4.18
N LYS A 107 15.09 22.34 -5.26
CA LYS A 107 13.79 21.67 -5.33
C LYS A 107 13.95 20.16 -5.22
N LEU A 108 14.85 19.58 -6.01
CA LEU A 108 15.11 18.14 -5.97
C LEU A 108 15.57 17.67 -4.58
N LEU A 109 16.40 18.46 -3.90
CA LEU A 109 16.83 18.15 -2.53
C LEU A 109 15.64 18.14 -1.57
N ASN A 110 14.79 19.16 -1.62
CA ASN A 110 13.60 19.26 -0.77
C ASN A 110 12.62 18.10 -1.03
N ASP A 111 12.41 17.72 -2.30
CA ASP A 111 11.55 16.60 -2.68
C ASP A 111 12.09 15.28 -2.12
N LYS A 112 13.42 15.10 -2.17
CA LYS A 112 14.09 13.91 -1.60
C LYS A 112 14.02 13.88 -0.09
N ASP A 113 14.16 15.03 0.58
CA ASP A 113 14.01 15.12 2.04
C ASP A 113 12.57 14.78 2.47
N ALA A 114 11.56 15.23 1.72
CA ALA A 114 10.16 14.88 1.96
C ALA A 114 9.88 13.37 1.77
N GLU A 115 10.49 12.75 0.76
CA GLU A 115 10.41 11.31 0.52
C GLU A 115 11.05 10.53 1.68
N ILE A 116 12.22 10.97 2.16
CA ILE A 116 12.91 10.39 3.33
C ILE A 116 12.06 10.51 4.60
N CYS A 117 11.49 11.69 4.88
CA CYS A 117 10.61 11.87 6.04
C CYS A 117 9.39 10.93 5.99
N THR A 118 8.79 10.76 4.81
CA THR A 118 7.65 9.85 4.61
C THR A 118 8.05 8.40 4.92
N LEU A 119 9.20 7.95 4.38
CA LEU A 119 9.72 6.61 4.64
C LEU A 119 10.07 6.40 6.12
N MET A 120 10.61 7.42 6.80
CA MET A 120 10.91 7.35 8.23
C MET A 120 9.66 7.13 9.09
N VAL A 121 8.55 7.83 8.79
CA VAL A 121 7.27 7.64 9.50
C VAL A 121 6.75 6.22 9.29
N GLN A 122 6.77 5.72 8.05
CA GLN A 122 6.34 4.35 7.75
C GLN A 122 7.20 3.28 8.44
N ILE A 123 8.50 3.52 8.60
CA ILE A 123 9.39 2.61 9.34
C ILE A 123 9.01 2.60 10.82
N ALA A 124 8.83 3.78 11.44
CA ALA A 124 8.43 3.87 12.84
C ALA A 124 7.08 3.20 13.11
N GLU A 125 6.09 3.38 12.23
CA GLU A 125 4.79 2.68 12.32
C GLU A 125 4.97 1.15 12.29
N LYS A 126 5.80 0.64 11.38
CA LYS A 126 6.09 -0.80 11.29
C LYS A 126 6.83 -1.32 12.53
N GLU A 127 7.75 -0.56 13.11
CA GLU A 127 8.45 -0.92 14.34
C GLU A 127 7.47 -1.02 15.54
N THR A 128 6.52 -0.10 15.64
CA THR A 128 5.48 -0.18 16.67
C THR A 128 4.59 -1.41 16.49
N LEU A 129 4.19 -1.72 15.25
CA LEU A 129 3.39 -2.90 14.93
C LEU A 129 4.13 -4.20 15.27
N ILE A 130 5.42 -4.31 14.91
CA ILE A 130 6.26 -5.46 15.26
C ILE A 130 6.31 -5.65 16.77
N SER A 131 6.50 -4.56 17.53
CA SER A 131 6.54 -4.61 19.00
C SER A 131 5.22 -5.11 19.59
N THR A 132 4.07 -4.63 19.08
CA THR A 132 2.75 -5.11 19.52
C THR A 132 2.54 -6.60 19.20
N LEU A 133 2.92 -7.04 18.00
CA LEU A 133 2.80 -8.45 17.61
C LEU A 133 3.70 -9.36 18.45
N MET A 134 4.90 -8.90 18.84
CA MET A 134 5.78 -9.64 19.73
C MET A 134 5.14 -9.87 21.11
N VAL A 135 4.51 -8.84 21.70
CA VAL A 135 3.81 -8.97 22.98
C VAL A 135 2.65 -9.95 22.87
N GLN A 136 1.80 -9.82 21.84
CA GLN A 136 0.69 -10.74 21.61
C GLN A 136 1.14 -12.19 21.40
N ASN A 137 2.29 -12.40 20.76
CA ASN A 137 2.83 -13.74 20.56
C ASN A 137 3.32 -14.35 21.88
N ALA A 138 3.96 -13.55 22.73
CA ALA A 138 4.36 -13.99 24.07
C ALA A 138 3.14 -14.37 24.94
N GLU A 139 2.06 -13.58 24.90
CA GLU A 139 0.81 -13.88 25.61
C GLU A 139 0.15 -15.19 25.12
N LYS A 140 0.22 -15.45 23.81
CA LYS A 140 -0.27 -16.72 23.23
C LYS A 140 0.56 -17.91 23.69
N GLU A 141 1.88 -17.76 23.75
CA GLU A 141 2.78 -18.81 24.24
C GLU A 141 2.51 -19.13 25.72
N THR A 142 2.26 -18.12 26.56
CA THR A 142 1.88 -18.34 27.96
C THR A 142 0.55 -19.08 28.07
N LEU A 143 -0.46 -18.70 27.28
CA LEU A 143 -1.77 -19.37 27.29
C LEU A 143 -1.67 -20.83 26.83
N ILE A 144 -0.86 -21.11 25.80
CA ILE A 144 -0.58 -22.47 25.34
C ILE A 144 0.05 -23.30 26.47
N HIS A 145 0.99 -22.74 27.22
CA HIS A 145 1.59 -23.41 28.37
C HIS A 145 0.58 -23.69 29.49
N GLU A 146 -0.30 -22.75 29.81
CA GLU A 146 -1.36 -22.93 30.81
C GLU A 146 -2.34 -24.04 30.41
N ILE A 147 -2.83 -24.02 29.17
CA ILE A 147 -3.72 -25.05 28.63
C ILE A 147 -3.03 -26.43 28.65
N SER A 148 -1.75 -26.49 28.25
CA SER A 148 -0.97 -27.73 28.27
C SER A 148 -0.77 -28.27 29.69
N ALA A 149 -0.65 -27.40 30.70
CA ALA A 149 -0.60 -27.80 32.10
C ALA A 149 -1.96 -28.34 32.58
N ALA A 150 -3.06 -27.66 32.24
CA ALA A 150 -4.41 -28.09 32.60
C ALA A 150 -4.75 -29.47 32.01
N ILE A 151 -4.41 -29.71 30.74
CA ILE A 151 -4.61 -31.02 30.10
C ILE A 151 -3.82 -32.12 30.82
N ARG A 152 -2.56 -31.85 31.21
CA ARG A 152 -1.75 -32.83 31.95
C ARG A 152 -2.36 -33.20 33.31
N ASN A 153 -2.89 -32.21 34.03
CA ASN A 153 -3.56 -32.46 35.32
C ASN A 153 -4.82 -33.30 35.14
N LEU A 154 -5.66 -32.97 34.16
CA LEU A 154 -6.88 -33.74 33.85
C LEU A 154 -6.58 -35.18 33.44
N LEU A 155 -5.49 -35.41 32.70
CA LEU A 155 -5.04 -36.77 32.36
C LEU A 155 -4.60 -37.54 33.61
N ALA A 156 -3.85 -36.90 34.51
CA ALA A 156 -3.45 -37.52 35.77
C ALA A 156 -4.65 -37.86 36.68
N ASP A 157 -5.64 -36.98 36.76
CA ASP A 157 -6.88 -37.21 37.51
C ASP A 157 -7.68 -38.37 36.92
N LYS A 158 -7.75 -38.45 35.58
CA LYS A 158 -8.39 -39.58 34.88
C LYS A 158 -7.69 -40.89 35.20
N ASP A 159 -6.36 -40.92 35.15
CA ASP A 159 -5.58 -42.13 35.43
C ASP A 159 -5.77 -42.60 36.88
N GLN A 160 -5.79 -41.68 37.85
CA GLN A 160 -6.12 -42.00 39.25
C GLN A 160 -7.52 -42.61 39.39
N TRP A 161 -8.52 -42.01 38.73
CA TRP A 161 -9.88 -42.54 38.75
C TRP A 161 -9.97 -43.94 38.17
N LEU A 162 -9.26 -44.19 37.06
CA LEU A 162 -9.23 -45.49 36.41
C LEU A 162 -8.60 -46.56 37.31
N GLU A 163 -7.52 -46.22 38.00
CA GLU A 163 -6.84 -47.12 38.91
C GLU A 163 -7.69 -47.44 40.15
N ALA A 164 -8.37 -46.43 40.71
CA ALA A 164 -9.33 -46.63 41.80
C ALA A 164 -10.49 -47.55 41.37
N TYR A 165 -11.06 -47.32 40.19
CA TYR A 165 -12.14 -48.15 39.64
C TYR A 165 -11.71 -49.61 39.45
N LEU A 166 -10.52 -49.85 38.88
CA LEU A 166 -10.00 -51.20 38.68
C LEU A 166 -9.78 -51.93 40.02
N LYS A 167 -9.30 -51.21 41.04
CA LYS A 167 -9.10 -51.77 42.38
C LYS A 167 -10.43 -52.15 43.06
N GLU A 168 -11.45 -51.31 42.93
CA GLU A 168 -12.81 -51.56 43.40
C GLU A 168 -13.39 -52.82 42.73
N SER A 169 -13.26 -52.90 41.40
CA SER A 169 -13.72 -54.05 40.61
C SER A 169 -13.04 -55.34 41.04
N LEU A 170 -11.74 -55.31 41.35
CA LEU A 170 -11.01 -56.48 41.83
C LEU A 170 -11.48 -56.92 43.22
N ASN A 171 -11.77 -55.97 44.12
CA ASN A 171 -12.31 -56.28 45.44
C ASN A 171 -13.71 -56.89 45.35
N PHE A 172 -14.55 -56.39 44.45
CA PHE A 172 -15.88 -56.96 44.20
C PHE A 172 -15.80 -58.42 43.75
N GLU A 173 -14.86 -58.77 42.87
CA GLU A 173 -14.67 -60.15 42.41
C GLU A 173 -14.18 -61.07 43.56
N LYS A 174 -13.29 -60.59 44.42
CA LYS A 174 -12.86 -61.35 45.62
C LYS A 174 -14.02 -61.62 46.58
N MET A 175 -14.82 -60.60 46.87
CA MET A 175 -16.03 -60.73 47.70
C MET A 175 -17.02 -61.73 47.11
N LYS A 176 -17.19 -61.71 45.78
CA LYS A 176 -18.04 -62.66 45.06
C LYS A 176 -17.55 -64.10 45.23
N GLN A 177 -16.25 -64.35 45.07
CA GLN A 177 -15.65 -65.68 45.29
C GLN A 177 -15.81 -66.16 46.74
N GLU A 178 -15.65 -65.27 47.71
CA GLU A 178 -15.82 -65.60 49.12
C GLU A 178 -17.28 -65.93 49.46
N ASN A 179 -18.23 -65.16 48.93
CA ASN A 179 -19.67 -65.46 49.05
C ASN A 179 -20.04 -66.81 48.41
N GLU A 180 -19.46 -67.15 47.25
CA GLU A 180 -19.66 -68.43 46.59
C GLU A 180 -19.12 -69.60 47.44
N LYS A 181 -17.98 -69.40 48.11
CA LYS A 181 -17.44 -70.38 49.06
C LYS A 181 -18.33 -70.55 50.29
N LEU A 182 -18.79 -69.45 50.89
CA LEU A 182 -19.72 -69.48 52.03
C LEU A 182 -21.03 -70.18 51.67
N LEU A 183 -21.50 -70.05 50.42
CA LEU A 183 -22.68 -70.75 49.93
C LEU A 183 -22.47 -72.26 49.89
N LEU A 184 -21.31 -72.73 49.39
CA LEU A 184 -20.95 -74.15 49.40
C LEU A 184 -20.84 -74.70 50.83
N ASP A 185 -20.24 -73.95 51.74
CA ASP A 185 -20.14 -74.34 53.16
C ASP A 185 -21.53 -74.43 53.82
N LEU A 186 -22.44 -73.49 53.50
CA LEU A 186 -23.84 -73.54 53.94
C LEU A 186 -24.58 -74.76 53.40
N GLU A 187 -24.39 -75.11 52.13
CA GLU A 187 -24.96 -76.31 51.52
C GLU A 187 -24.42 -77.60 52.17
N SER A 188 -23.12 -77.66 52.48
CA SER A 188 -22.54 -78.78 53.21
C SER A 188 -23.16 -78.91 54.60
N ASN A 189 -23.19 -77.80 55.37
CA ASN A 189 -23.80 -77.80 56.69
C ASN A 189 -25.29 -78.19 56.64
N LYS A 190 -26.02 -77.77 55.61
CA LYS A 190 -27.41 -78.18 55.40
C LYS A 190 -27.53 -79.68 55.16
N LYS A 191 -26.64 -80.28 54.36
CA LYS A 191 -26.57 -81.73 54.17
C LYS A 191 -26.24 -82.47 55.47
N ASP A 192 -25.28 -81.97 56.24
CA ASP A 192 -24.92 -82.55 57.54
C ASP A 192 -26.08 -82.47 58.53
N LEU A 193 -26.79 -81.35 58.57
CA LEU A 193 -28.03 -81.20 59.35
C LEU A 193 -29.14 -82.14 58.86
N GLU A 194 -29.28 -82.37 57.55
CA GLU A 194 -30.24 -83.33 57.01
C GLU A 194 -29.87 -84.76 57.39
N ILE A 195 -28.58 -85.12 57.39
CA ILE A 195 -28.09 -86.42 57.87
C ILE A 195 -28.41 -86.57 59.37
N LEU A 196 -28.10 -85.57 60.18
CA LEU A 196 -28.36 -85.58 61.61
C LEU A 196 -29.86 -85.66 61.90
N LYS A 197 -30.67 -84.92 61.13
CA LYS A 197 -32.14 -84.98 61.16
C LYS A 197 -32.65 -86.35 60.73
N ASN A 198 -32.04 -87.00 59.75
CA ASN A 198 -32.38 -88.36 59.35
C ASN A 198 -31.97 -89.40 60.39
N GLU A 199 -30.85 -89.21 61.10
CA GLU A 199 -30.47 -90.02 62.25
C GLU A 199 -31.43 -89.81 63.43
N GLN A 200 -31.83 -88.56 63.69
CA GLN A 200 -32.85 -88.21 64.67
C GLN A 200 -34.22 -88.77 64.24
N SER A 201 -34.53 -88.75 62.96
CA SER A 201 -35.74 -89.36 62.39
C SER A 201 -35.68 -90.89 62.51
N LYS A 202 -34.51 -91.54 62.39
CA LYS A 202 -34.36 -92.98 62.68
C LYS A 202 -34.53 -93.32 64.17
N THR A 203 -34.12 -92.43 65.08
CA THR A 203 -34.35 -92.63 66.53
C THR A 203 -35.80 -92.35 66.90
N VAL A 204 -36.42 -91.33 66.31
CA VAL A 204 -37.87 -91.05 66.38
C VAL A 204 -38.67 -92.18 65.71
N GLN A 205 -38.21 -92.73 64.60
CA GLN A 205 -38.81 -93.88 63.90
C GLN A 205 -38.66 -95.16 64.70
N LYS A 206 -37.60 -95.35 65.50
CA LYS A 206 -37.53 -96.42 66.51
C LYS A 206 -38.59 -96.23 67.59
N ILE A 207 -38.92 -94.98 67.95
CA ILE A 207 -40.01 -94.61 68.87
C ILE A 207 -41.39 -94.72 68.18
N GLU A 208 -41.49 -94.50 66.87
CA GLU A 208 -42.70 -94.64 66.05
C GLU A 208 -42.86 -96.06 65.49
N THR A 209 -41.87 -96.96 65.56
CA THR A 209 -42.11 -98.41 65.36
C THR A 209 -42.80 -99.05 66.57
N THR A 210 -43.02 -98.28 67.64
CA THR A 210 -44.04 -98.54 68.67
C THR A 210 -45.41 -97.91 68.36
N VAL A 211 -45.53 -97.08 67.31
CA VAL A 211 -46.76 -96.37 66.87
C VAL A 211 -46.80 -96.29 65.32
N SER A 212 -47.32 -97.34 64.71
CA SER A 212 -47.48 -97.61 63.27
C SER A 212 -47.66 -96.42 62.28
N SER A 213 -46.85 -96.50 61.20
CA SER A 213 -47.21 -96.50 59.76
C SER A 213 -47.40 -95.19 58.92
N VAL A 214 -46.70 -95.20 57.77
CA VAL A 214 -46.99 -94.60 56.42
C VAL A 214 -46.28 -93.29 55.97
N GLN A 215 -45.30 -93.48 55.06
CA GLN A 215 -44.92 -92.79 53.79
C GLN A 215 -45.04 -91.26 53.61
N PHE A 216 -43.95 -90.61 53.14
CA PHE A 216 -43.94 -89.55 52.09
C PHE A 216 -42.49 -89.10 51.77
N GLU A 217 -41.85 -89.57 50.69
CA GLU A 217 -40.44 -89.23 50.39
C GLU A 217 -40.17 -88.75 48.95
N ASP A 218 -41.18 -88.68 48.08
CA ASP A 218 -40.95 -88.45 46.64
C ASP A 218 -41.06 -86.97 46.18
N GLU A 219 -41.63 -86.06 46.98
CA GLU A 219 -41.86 -84.67 46.55
C GLU A 219 -40.67 -83.71 46.83
N LEU A 220 -39.87 -83.98 47.87
CA LEU A 220 -38.79 -83.07 48.30
C LEU A 220 -37.57 -83.11 47.37
N ASN A 221 -37.29 -84.27 46.76
CA ASN A 221 -36.16 -84.44 45.83
C ASN A 221 -36.40 -83.79 44.47
N CYS A 222 -37.66 -83.71 44.00
CA CYS A 222 -37.97 -82.98 42.77
C CYS A 222 -37.78 -81.46 42.95
N ALA A 223 -38.16 -80.90 44.10
CA ALA A 223 -38.07 -79.46 44.34
C ALA A 223 -36.62 -78.94 44.40
N LEU A 224 -35.68 -79.73 44.93
CA LEU A 224 -34.27 -79.35 45.08
C LEU A 224 -33.54 -79.34 43.73
N VAL A 225 -33.78 -80.36 42.89
CA VAL A 225 -33.22 -80.45 41.54
C VAL A 225 -33.77 -79.35 40.63
N ILE A 226 -35.05 -79.00 40.78
CA ILE A 226 -35.67 -77.90 40.02
C ILE A 226 -35.05 -76.54 40.39
N ALA A 227 -34.72 -76.31 41.67
CA ALA A 227 -34.14 -75.05 42.15
C ALA A 227 -32.68 -74.84 41.67
N GLU A 228 -31.84 -75.88 41.68
CA GLU A 228 -30.46 -75.81 41.16
C GLU A 228 -30.43 -75.60 39.63
N LEU A 229 -31.31 -76.29 38.89
CA LEU A 229 -31.47 -76.10 37.45
C LEU A 229 -31.95 -74.69 37.09
N TRP A 230 -32.84 -74.10 37.90
CA TRP A 230 -33.32 -72.73 37.71
C TRP A 230 -32.24 -71.67 37.96
N ASN A 231 -31.45 -71.82 39.01
CA ASN A 231 -30.38 -70.87 39.33
C ASN A 231 -29.25 -70.88 38.29
N ASN A 232 -28.85 -72.05 37.78
CA ASN A 232 -27.84 -72.15 36.73
C ASN A 232 -28.32 -71.53 35.40
N ARG A 233 -29.58 -71.79 35.02
CA ARG A 233 -30.17 -71.22 33.81
C ARG A 233 -30.22 -69.69 33.83
N HIS A 234 -30.57 -69.11 34.97
CA HIS A 234 -30.62 -67.65 35.12
C HIS A 234 -29.22 -67.02 35.09
N LEU A 235 -28.22 -67.68 35.67
CA LEU A 235 -26.82 -67.22 35.62
C LEU A 235 -26.24 -67.28 34.20
N GLU A 236 -26.59 -68.30 33.42
CA GLU A 236 -26.23 -68.43 32.01
C GLU A 236 -26.91 -67.35 31.14
N GLU A 237 -28.19 -67.07 31.38
CA GLU A 237 -28.90 -65.97 30.71
C GLU A 237 -28.26 -64.61 31.02
N LEU A 238 -27.86 -64.37 32.28
CA LEU A 238 -27.21 -63.12 32.66
C LEU A 238 -25.81 -63.00 32.05
N ARG A 239 -25.03 -64.10 31.97
CA ARG A 239 -23.75 -64.11 31.25
C ARG A 239 -23.93 -63.80 29.77
N ALA A 240 -24.91 -64.43 29.12
CA ALA A 240 -25.21 -64.17 27.71
C ALA A 240 -25.58 -62.70 27.47
N GLN A 241 -26.35 -62.07 28.36
CA GLN A 241 -26.67 -60.64 28.26
C GLN A 241 -25.44 -59.75 28.45
N VAL A 242 -24.55 -60.08 29.38
CA VAL A 242 -23.29 -59.33 29.60
C VAL A 242 -22.38 -59.44 28.37
N ASP A 243 -22.25 -60.63 27.78
CA ASP A 243 -21.44 -60.86 26.58
C ASP A 243 -22.00 -60.12 25.36
N GLU A 244 -23.32 -60.10 25.20
CA GLU A 244 -23.99 -59.32 24.15
C GLU A 244 -23.76 -57.81 24.32
N LEU A 245 -23.93 -57.29 25.54
CA LEU A 245 -23.66 -55.87 25.82
C LEU A 245 -22.19 -55.50 25.60
N ARG A 246 -21.25 -56.38 25.94
CA ARG A 246 -19.81 -56.17 25.66
C ARG A 246 -19.56 -56.07 24.16
N LYS A 247 -20.18 -56.96 23.39
CA LYS A 247 -20.07 -56.95 21.93
C LYS A 247 -20.66 -55.68 21.34
N GLU A 248 -21.83 -55.24 21.82
CA GLU A 248 -22.44 -53.98 21.38
C GLU A 248 -21.57 -52.77 21.70
N VAL A 249 -20.96 -52.72 22.90
CA VAL A 249 -20.03 -51.64 23.28
C VAL A 249 -18.80 -51.61 22.37
N GLU A 250 -18.22 -52.76 22.03
CA GLU A 250 -17.08 -52.84 21.12
C GLU A 250 -17.46 -52.33 19.73
N GLU A 251 -18.55 -52.84 19.15
CA GLU A 251 -19.06 -52.42 17.84
C GLU A 251 -19.35 -50.90 17.80
N LYS A 252 -19.93 -50.34 18.86
CA LYS A 252 -20.19 -48.89 18.97
C LYS A 252 -18.91 -48.08 19.11
N THR A 253 -17.90 -48.60 19.79
CA THR A 253 -16.61 -47.92 19.99
C THR A 253 -15.84 -47.87 18.66
N GLU A 254 -15.79 -48.97 17.92
CA GLU A 254 -15.21 -49.01 16.57
C GLU A 254 -15.96 -48.05 15.61
N ALA A 255 -17.30 -48.06 15.65
CA ALA A 255 -18.10 -47.16 14.83
C ALA A 255 -17.84 -45.68 15.15
N LEU A 256 -17.66 -45.33 16.43
CA LEU A 256 -17.33 -43.97 16.86
C LEU A 256 -15.94 -43.56 16.35
N GLN A 257 -14.93 -44.42 16.50
CA GLN A 257 -13.58 -44.15 16.01
C GLN A 257 -13.54 -43.95 14.49
N ASN A 258 -14.28 -44.77 13.74
CA ASN A 258 -14.42 -44.63 12.29
C ASN A 258 -15.07 -43.28 11.94
N SER A 259 -16.15 -42.90 12.63
CA SER A 259 -16.83 -41.62 12.44
C SER A 259 -15.92 -40.42 12.75
N GLU A 260 -15.11 -40.49 13.82
CA GLU A 260 -14.12 -39.46 14.13
C GLU A 260 -13.04 -39.34 13.06
N MET A 261 -12.56 -40.47 12.52
CA MET A 261 -11.57 -40.50 11.45
C MET A 261 -12.12 -39.89 10.15
N ASP A 262 -13.38 -40.21 9.81
CA ASP A 262 -14.07 -39.64 8.67
C ASP A 262 -14.27 -38.13 8.84
N ASN A 263 -14.69 -37.67 10.01
CA ASN A 263 -14.82 -36.25 10.32
C ASN A 263 -13.49 -35.49 10.18
N ARG A 264 -12.39 -36.04 10.71
CA ARG A 264 -11.05 -35.44 10.54
C ARG A 264 -10.65 -35.39 9.06
N THR A 265 -10.93 -36.45 8.32
CA THR A 265 -10.63 -36.53 6.88
C THR A 265 -11.44 -35.51 6.09
N LEU A 266 -12.73 -35.37 6.38
CA LEU A 266 -13.62 -34.38 5.76
C LEU A 266 -13.15 -32.96 6.06
N MET A 267 -12.79 -32.66 7.31
CA MET A 267 -12.25 -31.34 7.69
C MET A 267 -10.99 -30.97 6.90
N ILE A 268 -10.04 -31.91 6.76
CA ILE A 268 -8.82 -31.68 5.97
C ILE A 268 -9.14 -31.48 4.48
N LYS A 269 -10.07 -32.27 3.92
CA LYS A 269 -10.51 -32.14 2.53
C LYS A 269 -11.22 -30.81 2.28
N GLU A 270 -12.08 -30.38 3.20
CA GLU A 270 -12.78 -29.10 3.13
C GLU A 270 -11.79 -27.93 3.17
N LEU A 271 -10.83 -27.95 4.10
CA LEU A 271 -9.76 -26.94 4.16
C LEU A 271 -8.99 -26.84 2.84
N ARG A 272 -8.57 -27.98 2.27
CA ARG A 272 -7.86 -28.01 0.99
C ARG A 272 -8.73 -27.49 -0.16
N SER A 273 -9.97 -27.96 -0.25
CA SER A 273 -10.92 -27.53 -1.28
C SER A 273 -11.22 -26.03 -1.18
N ASN A 274 -11.38 -25.50 0.03
CA ASN A 274 -11.57 -24.06 0.25
C ASN A 274 -10.33 -23.28 -0.19
N GLN A 275 -9.13 -23.74 0.14
CA GLN A 275 -7.89 -23.11 -0.31
C GLN A 275 -7.78 -23.07 -1.84
N GLU A 276 -8.03 -24.20 -2.51
CA GLU A 276 -8.05 -24.29 -3.98
C GLU A 276 -9.10 -23.35 -4.60
N LEU A 277 -10.28 -23.28 -4.00
CA LEU A 277 -11.36 -22.38 -4.43
C LEU A 277 -10.97 -20.91 -4.26
N HIS A 278 -10.32 -20.54 -3.16
CA HIS A 278 -9.82 -19.19 -2.94
C HIS A 278 -8.75 -18.80 -3.97
N VAL A 279 -7.81 -19.71 -4.26
CA VAL A 279 -6.79 -19.52 -5.31
C VAL A 279 -7.45 -19.35 -6.68
N ALA A 280 -8.39 -20.23 -7.03
CA ALA A 280 -9.11 -20.15 -8.30
C ALA A 280 -9.93 -18.87 -8.45
N ARG A 281 -10.61 -18.42 -7.38
CA ARG A 281 -11.38 -17.16 -7.36
C ARG A 281 -10.46 -15.96 -7.57
N ARG A 282 -9.32 -15.92 -6.87
CA ARG A 282 -8.33 -14.85 -7.02
C ARG A 282 -7.80 -14.79 -8.45
N ALA A 283 -7.38 -15.92 -9.00
CA ALA A 283 -6.89 -16.00 -10.37
C ALA A 283 -7.97 -15.59 -11.40
N ALA A 284 -9.24 -15.94 -11.17
CA ALA A 284 -10.34 -15.52 -12.03
C ALA A 284 -10.58 -14.02 -11.99
N ILE A 285 -10.53 -13.40 -10.80
CA ILE A 285 -10.64 -11.94 -10.63
C ILE A 285 -9.50 -11.24 -11.37
N GLU A 286 -8.25 -11.61 -11.09
CA GLU A 286 -7.06 -11.04 -11.72
C GLU A 286 -7.09 -11.18 -13.25
N SER A 287 -7.49 -12.36 -13.75
CA SER A 287 -7.59 -12.61 -15.19
C SER A 287 -8.67 -11.75 -15.86
N ILE A 288 -9.85 -11.64 -15.25
CA ILE A 288 -10.95 -10.83 -15.79
C ILE A 288 -10.62 -9.34 -15.72
N GLU A 289 -9.94 -8.91 -14.65
CA GLU A 289 -9.44 -7.56 -14.47
C GLU A 289 -8.45 -7.18 -15.57
N ALA A 290 -7.50 -8.05 -15.90
CA ALA A 290 -6.55 -7.86 -17.00
C ALA A 290 -7.23 -7.87 -18.39
N MET A 291 -8.35 -8.58 -18.55
CA MET A 291 -9.11 -8.68 -19.79
C MET A 291 -10.24 -7.65 -19.91
N GLN A 292 -10.27 -6.62 -19.06
CA GLN A 292 -11.39 -5.69 -18.99
C GLN A 292 -11.66 -5.01 -20.34
N SER A 293 -12.89 -5.21 -20.83
CA SER A 293 -13.46 -4.48 -21.96
C SER A 293 -14.70 -3.76 -21.47
N SER A 294 -14.81 -2.46 -21.75
CA SER A 294 -15.95 -1.62 -21.36
C SER A 294 -17.31 -2.13 -21.86
N ARG A 295 -17.31 -3.05 -22.84
CA ARG A 295 -18.52 -3.64 -23.44
C ARG A 295 -18.86 -5.05 -22.93
N ALA A 296 -18.12 -5.60 -21.97
CA ALA A 296 -18.36 -6.95 -21.45
C ALA A 296 -19.45 -6.97 -20.36
N ASN A 297 -20.35 -7.96 -20.43
CA ASN A 297 -21.38 -8.18 -19.41
C ASN A 297 -20.83 -8.79 -18.10
N ILE A 298 -19.72 -9.52 -18.19
CA ILE A 298 -18.99 -10.08 -17.05
C ILE A 298 -17.79 -9.18 -16.79
N ARG A 299 -17.77 -8.54 -15.62
CA ARG A 299 -16.71 -7.61 -15.19
C ARG A 299 -16.51 -7.72 -13.68
N ILE A 300 -15.49 -7.04 -13.15
CA ILE A 300 -15.29 -6.93 -11.71
C ILE A 300 -16.21 -5.83 -11.16
N LYS A 301 -17.00 -6.15 -10.13
CA LYS A 301 -17.73 -5.18 -9.30
C LYS A 301 -17.05 -5.12 -7.94
N ARG A 302 -16.83 -3.92 -7.43
CA ARG A 302 -16.34 -3.69 -6.07
C ARG A 302 -17.55 -3.61 -5.15
N ILE A 303 -17.83 -4.70 -4.45
CA ILE A 303 -18.97 -4.80 -3.55
C ILE A 303 -18.63 -4.10 -2.25
N GLY A 304 -19.51 -3.22 -1.78
CA GLY A 304 -19.28 -2.43 -0.57
C GLY A 304 -18.52 -1.12 -0.78
N GLU A 305 -18.17 -0.80 -2.04
CA GLU A 305 -17.59 0.49 -2.42
C GLU A 305 -18.71 1.49 -2.73
N VAL A 306 -18.62 2.69 -2.16
CA VAL A 306 -19.59 3.77 -2.41
C VAL A 306 -19.47 4.26 -3.86
N ASP A 307 -20.59 4.25 -4.60
CA ASP A 307 -20.63 4.85 -5.95
C ASP A 307 -20.38 6.36 -5.84
N GLN A 308 -19.35 6.83 -6.55
CA GLN A 308 -18.96 8.24 -6.54
C GLN A 308 -19.91 9.12 -7.36
N LYS A 309 -20.61 8.55 -8.34
CA LYS A 309 -21.40 9.34 -9.30
C LYS A 309 -22.50 10.16 -8.62
N PRO A 310 -23.31 9.61 -7.69
CA PRO A 310 -24.36 10.39 -7.04
C PRO A 310 -23.82 11.56 -6.20
N PHE A 311 -22.66 11.39 -5.56
CA PHE A 311 -21.99 12.48 -4.84
C PHE A 311 -21.48 13.55 -5.80
N ARG A 312 -20.88 13.16 -6.94
CA ARG A 312 -20.47 14.14 -7.96
C ARG A 312 -21.66 14.92 -8.50
N ASP A 313 -22.77 14.25 -8.79
CA ASP A 313 -23.97 14.89 -9.30
C ASP A 313 -24.59 15.85 -8.24
N ALA A 314 -24.58 15.47 -6.96
CA ALA A 314 -25.05 16.30 -5.86
C ALA A 314 -24.14 17.52 -5.62
N CYS A 315 -22.83 17.32 -5.53
CA CYS A 315 -21.84 18.39 -5.38
C CYS A 315 -21.88 19.35 -6.57
N SER A 316 -21.89 18.83 -7.80
CA SER A 316 -21.98 19.66 -9.01
C SER A 316 -23.19 20.59 -8.96
N LYS A 317 -24.39 20.07 -8.64
CA LYS A 317 -25.61 20.89 -8.53
C LYS A 317 -25.53 21.93 -7.40
N ARG A 318 -25.02 21.54 -6.23
CA ARG A 318 -24.95 22.40 -5.05
C ARG A 318 -23.96 23.55 -5.21
N PHE A 319 -22.88 23.33 -5.95
CA PHE A 319 -21.76 24.26 -6.05
C PHE A 319 -21.72 25.07 -7.35
N HIS A 320 -22.32 24.58 -8.44
CA HIS A 320 -22.51 25.39 -9.65
C HIS A 320 -23.64 26.43 -9.52
N SER A 321 -24.49 26.38 -8.49
CA SER A 321 -25.62 27.29 -8.30
C SER A 321 -25.26 28.65 -7.67
N GLY A 322 -23.98 29.03 -7.59
CA GLY A 322 -23.57 30.43 -7.40
C GLY A 322 -23.20 30.88 -5.98
N ASN A 323 -23.14 30.00 -4.99
CA ASN A 323 -22.62 30.30 -3.64
C ASN A 323 -21.33 29.50 -3.36
N TRP A 324 -20.33 29.68 -4.21
CA TRP A 324 -19.05 29.00 -4.06
C TRP A 324 -18.07 29.89 -3.28
N ASP A 325 -17.75 29.50 -2.04
CA ASP A 325 -16.62 30.07 -1.31
C ASP A 325 -15.33 29.52 -1.93
N ALA A 326 -14.50 30.43 -2.47
CA ALA A 326 -13.20 30.09 -3.05
C ALA A 326 -12.24 29.40 -2.06
N GLU A 327 -12.58 29.39 -0.77
CA GLU A 327 -11.82 28.77 0.32
C GLU A 327 -11.92 27.23 0.35
N PHE A 328 -12.95 26.61 -0.27
CA PHE A 328 -13.24 25.18 -0.09
C PHE A 328 -12.64 24.23 -1.15
N GLY A 329 -11.89 24.69 -2.17
CA GLY A 329 -11.24 23.82 -3.17
C GLY A 329 -12.21 23.12 -4.14
N ASP A 330 -11.78 22.64 -5.32
CA ASP A 330 -12.70 22.17 -6.40
C ASP A 330 -13.87 21.28 -5.92
N TRP A 331 -15.09 21.46 -6.44
CA TRP A 331 -16.26 20.65 -6.07
C TRP A 331 -16.04 19.16 -6.36
N GLU A 332 -15.18 18.83 -7.32
CA GLU A 332 -14.74 17.45 -7.58
C GLU A 332 -13.95 16.87 -6.39
N GLU A 333 -13.07 17.68 -5.78
CA GLU A 333 -12.31 17.32 -4.58
C GLU A 333 -13.25 17.11 -3.39
N LYS A 334 -14.23 18.01 -3.19
CA LYS A 334 -15.25 17.84 -2.15
C LYS A 334 -16.10 16.60 -2.33
N SER A 335 -16.46 16.26 -3.57
CA SER A 335 -17.16 15.01 -3.85
C SER A 335 -16.33 13.79 -3.46
N ALA A 336 -15.03 13.80 -3.76
CA ALA A 336 -14.13 12.70 -3.43
C ALA A 336 -13.93 12.55 -1.90
N GLU A 337 -13.80 13.68 -1.20
CA GLU A 337 -13.74 13.71 0.27
C GLU A 337 -15.00 13.12 0.89
N LEU A 338 -16.19 13.48 0.39
CA LEU A 338 -17.47 12.95 0.87
C LEU A 338 -17.60 11.45 0.64
N CYS A 339 -17.25 10.95 -0.55
CA CYS A 339 -17.25 9.51 -0.81
C CYS A 339 -16.32 8.76 0.14
N SER A 340 -15.12 9.31 0.39
CA SER A 340 -14.14 8.73 1.31
C SER A 340 -14.63 8.74 2.75
N PHE A 341 -15.26 9.84 3.18
CA PHE A 341 -15.88 9.94 4.50
C PHE A 341 -16.94 8.85 4.71
N TRP A 342 -17.83 8.65 3.73
CA TRP A 342 -18.84 7.59 3.81
C TRP A 342 -18.24 6.20 3.75
N GLN A 343 -17.23 5.98 2.92
CA GLN A 343 -16.54 4.69 2.89
C GLN A 343 -15.89 4.35 4.25
N ASN A 344 -15.34 5.35 4.93
CA ASN A 344 -14.76 5.19 6.26
C ASN A 344 -15.83 4.88 7.32
N ASN A 345 -16.98 5.56 7.27
CA ASN A 345 -18.11 5.25 8.16
C ASN A 345 -18.61 3.82 7.96
N ILE A 346 -18.80 3.39 6.71
CA ILE A 346 -19.19 2.00 6.37
C ILE A 346 -18.17 1.01 6.95
N SER A 347 -16.88 1.35 6.90
CA SER A 347 -15.82 0.48 7.39
C SER A 347 -15.73 0.43 8.92
N ASP A 348 -16.26 1.43 9.65
CA ASP A 348 -16.23 1.49 11.11
C ASP A 348 -17.23 0.49 11.74
N PRO A 349 -16.78 -0.56 12.46
CA PRO A 349 -17.67 -1.55 13.05
C PRO A 349 -18.69 -0.99 14.06
N ARG A 350 -18.45 0.22 14.59
CA ARG A 350 -19.33 0.91 15.55
C ARG A 350 -20.59 1.47 14.92
N TRP A 351 -20.59 1.69 13.61
CA TRP A 351 -21.76 2.18 12.89
C TRP A 351 -22.50 1.02 12.22
N GLN A 352 -23.64 0.63 12.78
CA GLN A 352 -24.47 -0.46 12.24
C GLN A 352 -25.88 0.08 12.01
N PRO A 353 -26.17 0.67 10.84
CA PRO A 353 -27.46 1.31 10.55
C PRO A 353 -28.52 0.26 10.18
N PHE A 354 -28.69 -0.73 11.06
CA PHE A 354 -29.54 -1.88 10.85
C PHE A 354 -30.49 -2.10 12.03
N LYS A 355 -31.69 -2.58 11.72
CA LYS A 355 -32.70 -3.02 12.67
C LYS A 355 -33.19 -4.41 12.32
N HIS A 356 -33.78 -5.10 13.27
CA HIS A 356 -34.36 -6.42 13.06
C HIS A 356 -35.86 -6.30 12.80
N GLU A 357 -36.33 -6.84 11.68
CA GLU A 357 -37.75 -6.90 11.33
C GLU A 357 -38.16 -8.32 10.92
N HIS A 358 -39.43 -8.66 11.11
CA HIS A 358 -39.97 -9.95 10.68
C HIS A 358 -40.44 -9.85 9.23
N VAL A 359 -39.62 -10.34 8.30
CA VAL A 359 -39.99 -10.48 6.89
C VAL A 359 -40.30 -11.95 6.62
N ASN A 360 -41.52 -12.26 6.16
CA ASN A 360 -41.97 -13.63 5.88
C ASN A 360 -41.78 -14.61 7.05
N SER A 361 -42.11 -14.19 8.27
CA SER A 361 -41.98 -15.00 9.51
C SER A 361 -40.54 -15.38 9.89
N LYS A 362 -39.53 -14.75 9.28
CA LYS A 362 -38.12 -14.85 9.65
C LYS A 362 -37.63 -13.49 10.15
N LEU A 363 -36.90 -13.48 11.27
CA LEU A 363 -36.21 -12.29 11.74
C LEU A 363 -35.05 -11.98 10.79
N THR A 364 -35.12 -10.85 10.10
CA THR A 364 -34.13 -10.39 9.13
C THR A 364 -33.63 -9.00 9.48
N GLU A 365 -32.36 -8.78 9.26
CA GLU A 365 -31.72 -7.47 9.42
C GLU A 365 -32.01 -6.61 8.19
N VAL A 366 -32.58 -5.42 8.41
CA VAL A 366 -32.93 -4.43 7.37
C VAL A 366 -32.36 -3.08 7.76
N ILE A 367 -32.19 -2.18 6.79
CA ILE A 367 -31.69 -0.82 7.07
C ILE A 367 -32.62 -0.09 8.04
N ASP A 368 -32.03 0.54 9.05
CA ASP A 368 -32.78 1.42 9.94
C ASP A 368 -32.97 2.79 9.27
N GLU A 369 -34.16 3.03 8.71
CA GLU A 369 -34.57 4.33 8.16
C GLU A 369 -34.54 5.45 9.21
N ASN A 370 -34.51 5.11 10.51
CA ASN A 370 -34.38 6.08 11.58
C ASN A 370 -32.94 6.45 11.94
N ASP A 371 -31.93 5.81 11.35
CA ASP A 371 -30.53 6.13 11.59
C ASP A 371 -30.25 7.63 11.31
N GLU A 372 -29.82 8.34 12.34
CA GLU A 372 -29.61 9.79 12.30
C GLU A 372 -28.53 10.17 11.28
N THR A 373 -27.55 9.29 11.03
CA THR A 373 -26.46 9.54 10.08
C THR A 373 -26.97 9.44 8.65
N LEU A 374 -27.75 8.39 8.34
CA LEU A 374 -28.40 8.22 7.04
C LEU A 374 -29.45 9.29 6.75
N LYS A 375 -30.20 9.74 7.77
CA LYS A 375 -31.14 10.86 7.63
C LYS A 375 -30.41 12.15 7.22
N LYS A 376 -29.34 12.51 7.93
CA LYS A 376 -28.52 13.68 7.59
C LYS A 376 -27.92 13.59 6.19
N LEU A 377 -27.44 12.41 5.79
CA LEU A 377 -26.96 12.16 4.42
C LEU A 377 -28.02 12.52 3.38
N ARG A 378 -29.23 12.00 3.56
CA ARG A 378 -30.35 12.22 2.66
C ARG A 378 -30.76 13.70 2.61
N GLU A 379 -30.79 14.38 3.76
CA GLU A 379 -31.13 15.80 3.86
C GLU A 379 -30.08 16.71 3.19
N GLU A 380 -28.79 16.42 3.40
CA GLU A 380 -27.70 17.27 2.92
C GLU A 380 -27.34 17.02 1.45
N TRP A 381 -27.35 15.76 1.00
CA TRP A 381 -26.81 15.35 -0.30
C TRP A 381 -27.82 14.67 -1.21
N GLY A 382 -29.05 14.46 -0.72
CA GLY A 382 -30.17 13.95 -1.50
C GLY A 382 -30.26 12.43 -1.60
N GLU A 383 -31.32 11.95 -2.26
CA GLU A 383 -31.66 10.53 -2.32
C GLU A 383 -30.59 9.68 -3.02
N GLY A 384 -29.97 10.19 -4.09
CA GLY A 384 -28.95 9.43 -4.81
C GLY A 384 -27.71 9.13 -3.97
N ALA A 385 -27.29 10.06 -3.11
CA ALA A 385 -26.18 9.84 -2.19
C ALA A 385 -26.55 8.84 -1.08
N TYR A 386 -27.78 8.94 -0.57
CA TYR A 386 -28.34 7.97 0.38
C TYR A 386 -28.36 6.54 -0.20
N GLU A 387 -28.91 6.36 -1.40
CA GLU A 387 -29.02 5.06 -2.07
C GLU A 387 -27.64 4.43 -2.32
N ALA A 388 -26.64 5.24 -2.72
CA ALA A 388 -25.27 4.78 -2.94
C ALA A 388 -24.61 4.24 -1.66
N VAL A 389 -24.81 4.93 -0.53
CA VAL A 389 -24.28 4.49 0.77
C VAL A 389 -25.04 3.26 1.26
N VAL A 390 -26.35 3.20 1.10
CA VAL A 390 -27.16 2.03 1.48
C VAL A 390 -26.77 0.80 0.67
N GLU A 391 -26.59 0.91 -0.65
CA GLU A 391 -26.13 -0.21 -1.48
C GLU A 391 -24.74 -0.70 -1.02
N ALA A 392 -23.84 0.22 -0.69
CA ALA A 392 -22.52 -0.14 -0.17
C ALA A 392 -22.59 -0.82 1.21
N VAL A 393 -23.39 -0.30 2.15
CA VAL A 393 -23.61 -0.90 3.48
C VAL A 393 -24.19 -2.31 3.36
N LEU A 394 -25.23 -2.49 2.53
CA LEU A 394 -25.83 -3.80 2.28
C LEU A 394 -24.83 -4.76 1.64
N GLY A 395 -24.04 -4.28 0.67
CA GLY A 395 -22.99 -5.06 0.03
C GLY A 395 -21.92 -5.53 1.02
N VAL A 396 -21.48 -4.66 1.93
CA VAL A 396 -20.54 -5.05 2.98
C VAL A 396 -21.16 -6.10 3.91
N ASN A 397 -22.41 -5.93 4.35
CA ASN A 397 -23.04 -6.86 5.27
C ASN A 397 -23.29 -8.24 4.64
N GLU A 398 -23.68 -8.30 3.37
CA GLU A 398 -23.94 -9.57 2.68
C GLU A 398 -22.65 -10.31 2.32
N TYR A 399 -21.58 -9.59 1.92
CA TYR A 399 -20.39 -10.22 1.33
C TYR A 399 -19.15 -10.20 2.23
N ASN A 400 -19.05 -9.30 3.20
CA ASN A 400 -17.89 -9.14 4.07
C ASN A 400 -18.25 -8.55 5.45
N ALA A 401 -19.29 -9.08 6.10
CA ALA A 401 -19.81 -8.53 7.37
C ALA A 401 -18.71 -8.36 8.44
N SER A 402 -17.81 -9.34 8.57
CA SER A 402 -16.73 -9.31 9.56
C SER A 402 -15.57 -8.40 9.17
N GLY A 403 -15.23 -8.33 7.87
CA GLY A 403 -14.09 -7.54 7.41
C GLY A 403 -14.41 -6.06 7.23
N ARG A 404 -15.66 -5.72 6.88
CA ARG A 404 -16.16 -4.35 6.70
C ARG A 404 -15.44 -3.52 5.62
N TYR A 405 -14.68 -4.14 4.72
CA TYR A 405 -14.01 -3.46 3.58
C TYR A 405 -14.59 -3.91 2.24
N PRO A 406 -14.51 -3.07 1.18
CA PRO A 406 -14.96 -3.45 -0.14
C PRO A 406 -14.19 -4.64 -0.72
N ILE A 407 -14.89 -5.57 -1.38
CA ILE A 407 -14.26 -6.73 -2.02
C ILE A 407 -14.53 -6.76 -3.53
N SER A 408 -13.56 -7.24 -4.29
CA SER A 408 -13.70 -7.46 -5.73
C SER A 408 -14.45 -8.76 -6.01
N GLU A 409 -15.56 -8.68 -6.73
CA GLU A 409 -16.33 -9.83 -7.18
C GLU A 409 -16.51 -9.88 -8.69
N VAL A 410 -16.54 -11.09 -9.23
CA VAL A 410 -16.92 -11.29 -10.64
C VAL A 410 -18.44 -11.16 -10.75
N TRP A 411 -18.88 -10.13 -11.47
CA TRP A 411 -20.28 -9.72 -11.53
C TRP A 411 -20.84 -9.84 -12.94
N ASN A 412 -22.08 -10.32 -13.02
CA ASN A 412 -22.86 -10.26 -14.24
C ASN A 412 -23.72 -8.99 -14.20
N PHE A 413 -23.27 -7.95 -14.91
CA PHE A 413 -23.95 -6.65 -14.97
C PHE A 413 -25.25 -6.69 -15.76
N LYS A 414 -25.48 -7.73 -16.58
CA LYS A 414 -26.77 -7.90 -17.27
C LYS A 414 -27.85 -8.41 -16.31
N GLU A 415 -27.49 -9.35 -15.45
CA GLU A 415 -28.42 -9.99 -14.50
C GLU A 415 -28.39 -9.34 -13.10
N ASN A 416 -27.54 -8.32 -12.93
CA ASN A 416 -27.25 -7.63 -11.66
C ASN A 416 -27.04 -8.57 -10.45
N ARG A 417 -26.20 -9.59 -10.64
CA ARG A 417 -25.84 -10.55 -9.59
C ARG A 417 -24.42 -11.07 -9.77
N ARG A 418 -23.91 -11.76 -8.76
CA ARG A 418 -22.65 -12.51 -8.87
C ARG A 418 -22.69 -13.45 -10.08
N ALA A 419 -21.60 -13.43 -10.85
CA ALA A 419 -21.45 -14.32 -12.00
C ALA A 419 -21.30 -15.77 -11.51
N THR A 420 -22.01 -16.69 -12.14
CA THR A 420 -21.86 -18.12 -11.90
C THR A 420 -20.53 -18.62 -12.48
N LEU A 421 -20.00 -19.70 -11.91
CA LEU A 421 -18.78 -20.33 -12.43
C LEU A 421 -18.89 -20.67 -13.94
N ARG A 422 -20.08 -21.10 -14.38
CA ARG A 422 -20.37 -21.36 -15.79
C ARG A 422 -20.22 -20.11 -16.65
N GLU A 423 -20.78 -18.98 -16.23
CA GLU A 423 -20.68 -17.70 -16.94
C GLU A 423 -19.22 -17.23 -17.02
N VAL A 424 -18.47 -17.39 -15.93
CA VAL A 424 -17.03 -17.06 -15.86
C VAL A 424 -16.21 -17.90 -16.83
N ILE A 425 -16.36 -19.23 -16.80
CA ILE A 425 -15.62 -20.14 -17.69
C ILE A 425 -15.96 -19.83 -19.16
N GLN A 426 -17.25 -19.63 -19.48
CA GLN A 426 -17.66 -19.28 -20.84
C GLN A 426 -17.06 -17.95 -21.30
N TYR A 427 -16.99 -16.96 -20.42
CA TYR A 427 -16.36 -15.67 -20.70
C TYR A 427 -14.86 -15.83 -20.99
N VAL A 428 -14.13 -16.53 -20.12
CA VAL A 428 -12.69 -16.76 -20.28
C VAL A 428 -12.38 -17.51 -21.59
N ILE A 429 -13.13 -18.59 -21.90
CA ILE A 429 -12.97 -19.34 -23.15
C ILE A 429 -13.23 -18.43 -24.37
N LYS A 430 -14.26 -17.58 -24.30
CA LYS A 430 -14.57 -16.63 -25.37
C LYS A 430 -13.44 -15.63 -25.59
N GLN A 431 -12.90 -15.03 -24.52
CA GLN A 431 -11.78 -14.09 -24.62
C GLN A 431 -10.52 -14.76 -25.14
N TRP A 432 -10.19 -15.96 -24.66
CA TRP A 432 -9.05 -16.73 -25.16
C TRP A 432 -9.14 -16.99 -26.66
N ARG A 433 -10.31 -17.37 -27.17
CA ARG A 433 -10.55 -17.55 -28.63
C ARG A 433 -10.36 -16.26 -29.43
N ILE A 434 -10.74 -15.11 -28.86
CA ILE A 434 -10.56 -13.80 -29.52
C ILE A 434 -9.06 -13.46 -29.56
N CYS A 435 -8.34 -13.60 -28.45
CA CYS A 435 -6.90 -13.34 -28.40
C CYS A 435 -6.12 -14.25 -29.34
N LYS A 436 -6.47 -15.55 -29.41
CA LYS A 436 -5.84 -16.51 -30.32
C LYS A 436 -5.99 -16.11 -31.80
N LYS A 437 -7.15 -15.59 -32.20
CA LYS A 437 -7.38 -15.13 -33.57
C LYS A 437 -6.55 -13.89 -33.93
N LYS A 438 -6.35 -12.97 -32.98
CA LYS A 438 -5.53 -11.76 -33.18
C LYS A 438 -4.03 -12.02 -33.27
N LEU A 439 -3.55 -13.10 -32.65
CA LEU A 439 -2.13 -13.49 -32.69
C LEU A 439 -1.76 -14.31 -33.94
N GLY A 440 -2.75 -14.87 -34.64
CA GLY A 440 -2.57 -15.65 -35.87
C GLY A 440 -2.90 -14.89 -37.16
N SER A 441 -3.24 -13.61 -37.04
CA SER A 441 -3.45 -12.65 -38.13
C SER A 441 -2.37 -11.59 -38.05
#